data_AF-A0A4R8F1N9-F1
#
_entry.id   AF-A0A4R8F1N9-F1
#
_cell.length_a   1.000
_cell.length_b   1.000
_cell.length_c   1.000
_cell.angle_alpha   90.00
_cell.angle_beta   90.00
_cell.angle_gamma   90.00
#
_symmetry.space_group_name_H-M   'P 1'
#
loop_
_entity.id
_entity.type
_entity.pdbx_description
1 polymer ?
#
loop_
_entity_poly.entity_id
_entity_poly.type
_entity_poly.pdbx_seq_one_letter_code
_entity_poly.pdbx_strand_id
1 'polypeptide(L)'
;MKIFLHVCCAPDLTVSYRKLVEQGYDPVVFFYNPNIYPAQEYSKRLNEVKKLRDIWGFQLYEGDYEPEKFLERIKGENNSLKRPEGGSRKGSPNRCYECMKLRLEKTKAETKRLNFSLYSTTLLASPRKSHSDILEIANNLGKEENPSFKYVNFRSNNGVHMAAILCKTYNIYRQNYCGCSFSLNESKRYEEESKQKNYKNLVELISEELTQKYFKYYKKDLLRIPQDIPAKLLENVGLHFLKYLKPQIILMKKEIAQDFNIVTSSRYKIDNWKGKVILW
;
A
#
# COMPACT_ATOMS: atom_id res chain seq x y z
N MET A 1 0.49 8.05 -29.01
CA MET A 1 -0.58 9.06 -28.75
C MET A 1 -0.45 9.55 -27.30
N LYS A 2 -0.50 10.86 -27.05
CA LYS A 2 -0.36 11.41 -25.70
C LYS A 2 -1.57 11.10 -24.82
N ILE A 3 -1.33 10.76 -23.54
CA ILE A 3 -2.38 10.53 -22.55
C ILE A 3 -2.03 11.23 -21.23
N PHE A 4 -2.97 11.99 -20.68
CA PHE A 4 -2.77 12.66 -19.39
C PHE A 4 -3.09 11.71 -18.24
N LEU A 5 -2.09 11.37 -17.43
CA LEU A 5 -2.19 10.33 -16.41
C LEU A 5 -2.15 10.92 -15.00
N HIS A 6 -3.28 10.89 -14.30
CA HIS A 6 -3.31 11.20 -12.87
C HIS A 6 -2.55 10.16 -12.05
N VAL A 7 -1.71 10.64 -11.13
CA VAL A 7 -0.90 9.86 -10.19
C VAL A 7 -1.06 10.38 -8.76
N CYS A 8 -1.13 9.46 -7.80
CA CYS A 8 -1.10 9.82 -6.37
C CYS A 8 0.02 9.14 -5.56
N CYS A 9 0.79 8.23 -6.18
CA CYS A 9 1.97 7.59 -5.59
C CYS A 9 2.81 6.88 -6.67
N ALA A 10 4.10 6.72 -6.40
CA ALA A 10 5.02 6.03 -7.31
C ALA A 10 4.72 4.54 -7.53
N PRO A 11 4.33 3.74 -6.50
CA PRO A 11 4.03 2.32 -6.72
C PRO A 11 2.94 2.07 -7.77
N ASP A 12 1.83 2.81 -7.70
CA ASP A 12 0.74 2.67 -8.68
C ASP A 12 1.16 3.20 -10.06
N LEU A 13 1.97 4.26 -10.11
CA LEU A 13 2.55 4.78 -11.36
C LEU A 13 3.41 3.73 -12.06
N THR A 14 4.17 2.91 -11.33
CA THR A 14 5.12 2.00 -11.98
C THR A 14 4.47 1.08 -13.02
N VAL A 15 3.42 0.36 -12.63
CA VAL A 15 2.71 -0.56 -13.52
C VAL A 15 1.83 0.19 -14.51
N SER A 16 1.20 1.29 -14.11
CA SER A 16 0.33 2.07 -15.00
C SER A 16 1.11 2.68 -16.17
N TYR A 17 2.26 3.27 -15.90
CA TYR A 17 3.13 3.86 -16.92
C TYR A 17 3.60 2.80 -17.91
N ARG A 18 4.18 1.71 -17.41
CA ARG A 18 4.69 0.60 -18.23
C ARG A 18 3.61 0.04 -19.17
N LYS A 19 2.42 -0.25 -18.64
CA LYS A 19 1.31 -0.78 -19.43
C LYS A 19 0.78 0.19 -20.47
N LEU A 20 0.77 1.49 -20.19
CA LEU A 20 0.36 2.48 -21.18
C LEU A 20 1.38 2.59 -22.32
N VAL A 21 2.67 2.60 -22.00
CA VAL A 21 3.75 2.58 -23.00
C VAL A 21 3.68 1.32 -23.85
N GLU A 22 3.48 0.15 -23.25
CA GLU A 22 3.31 -1.13 -23.97
C GLU A 22 2.08 -1.14 -24.90
N GLN A 23 1.08 -0.30 -24.61
CA GLN A 23 -0.10 -0.11 -25.46
C GLN A 23 0.07 1.02 -26.51
N GLY A 24 1.27 1.60 -26.66
CA GLY A 24 1.56 2.66 -27.64
C GLY A 24 1.15 4.07 -27.22
N TYR A 25 0.83 4.28 -25.94
CA TYR A 25 0.59 5.60 -25.39
C TYR A 25 1.90 6.28 -24.95
N ASP A 26 1.88 7.61 -24.96
CA ASP A 26 2.92 8.48 -24.41
C ASP A 26 2.36 9.18 -23.16
N PRO A 27 2.57 8.63 -21.94
CA PRO A 27 1.95 9.17 -20.74
C PRO A 27 2.63 10.46 -20.26
N VAL A 28 1.85 11.52 -20.14
CA VAL A 28 2.22 12.75 -19.44
C VAL A 28 1.63 12.68 -18.04
N VAL A 29 2.49 12.76 -17.02
CA VAL A 29 2.13 12.48 -15.64
C VAL A 29 1.64 13.73 -14.93
N PHE A 30 0.56 13.61 -14.18
CA PHE A 30 0.01 14.64 -13.30
C PHE A 30 -0.07 14.12 -11.87
N PHE A 31 0.79 14.62 -11.00
CA PHE A 31 0.74 14.27 -9.57
C PHE A 31 -0.27 15.15 -8.85
N TYR A 32 -1.38 14.56 -8.40
CA TYR A 32 -2.38 15.27 -7.63
C TYR A 32 -3.09 14.37 -6.63
N ASN A 33 -2.88 14.68 -5.35
CA ASN A 33 -3.66 14.09 -4.27
C ASN A 33 -3.60 15.03 -3.07
N PRO A 34 -4.54 15.98 -2.94
CA PRO A 34 -4.53 16.95 -1.85
C PRO A 34 -4.79 16.29 -0.49
N ASN A 35 -5.37 15.08 -0.47
CA ASN A 35 -5.69 14.35 0.75
C ASN A 35 -4.52 13.51 1.29
N ILE A 36 -3.27 13.75 0.85
CA ILE A 36 -2.14 13.08 1.50
C ILE A 36 -1.87 13.78 2.83
N TYR A 37 -1.81 13.01 3.90
CA TYR A 37 -1.59 13.49 5.26
C TYR A 37 -0.68 12.50 6.00
N PRO A 38 0.36 12.99 6.69
CA PRO A 38 0.71 14.40 6.86
C PRO A 38 1.47 14.97 5.64
N ALA A 39 1.77 16.26 5.65
CA ALA A 39 2.48 16.94 4.55
C ALA A 39 3.84 16.31 4.19
N GLN A 40 4.51 15.71 5.18
CA GLN A 40 5.75 14.96 4.96
C GLN A 40 5.52 13.73 4.06
N GLU A 41 4.38 13.04 4.19
CA GLU A 41 4.03 11.93 3.29
C GLU A 41 3.74 12.43 1.88
N TYR A 42 3.11 13.61 1.72
CA TYR A 42 2.88 14.21 0.40
C TYR A 42 4.22 14.43 -0.30
N SER A 43 5.13 15.13 0.39
CA SER A 43 6.47 15.44 -0.12
C SER A 43 7.24 14.17 -0.47
N LYS A 44 7.17 13.15 0.39
CA LYS A 44 7.80 11.86 0.16
C LYS A 44 7.26 11.17 -1.10
N ARG A 45 5.93 11.09 -1.25
CA ARG A 45 5.32 10.45 -2.43
C ARG A 45 5.61 11.19 -3.73
N LEU A 46 5.63 12.52 -3.70
CA LEU A 46 5.99 13.35 -4.83
C LEU A 46 7.46 13.13 -5.23
N ASN A 47 8.38 13.08 -4.26
CA ASN A 47 9.80 12.83 -4.53
C ASN A 47 10.04 11.45 -5.17
N GLU A 48 9.29 10.42 -4.78
CA GLU A 48 9.37 9.11 -5.45
C GLU A 48 8.87 9.15 -6.89
N VAL A 49 7.88 9.98 -7.20
CA VAL A 49 7.41 10.19 -8.58
C VAL A 49 8.45 10.98 -9.38
N LYS A 50 9.09 12.00 -8.79
CA LYS A 50 10.22 12.72 -9.40
C LYS A 50 11.41 11.80 -9.67
N LYS A 51 11.72 10.89 -8.75
CA LYS A 51 12.72 9.85 -8.98
C LYS A 51 12.38 8.98 -10.20
N LEU A 52 11.14 8.52 -10.34
CA LEU A 52 10.73 7.77 -11.53
C LEU A 52 10.79 8.62 -12.81
N ARG A 53 10.46 9.92 -12.72
CA ARG A 53 10.60 10.88 -13.82
C ARG A 53 12.05 10.93 -14.30
N ASP A 54 12.99 11.04 -13.38
CA ASP A 54 14.42 11.14 -13.72
C ASP A 54 14.96 9.84 -14.35
N ILE A 55 14.42 8.68 -13.96
CA ILE A 55 14.80 7.38 -14.51
C ILE A 55 14.17 7.13 -15.89
N TRP A 56 12.91 7.54 -16.11
CA TRP A 56 12.14 7.20 -17.32
C TRP A 56 11.97 8.34 -18.32
N GLY A 57 12.33 9.57 -17.95
CA GLY A 57 12.28 10.73 -18.84
C GLY A 57 10.87 11.23 -19.19
N PHE A 58 9.84 10.91 -18.39
CA PHE A 58 8.48 11.39 -18.66
C PHE A 58 8.26 12.85 -18.23
N GLN A 59 7.29 13.53 -18.84
CA GLN A 59 6.86 14.86 -18.42
C GLN A 59 5.99 14.78 -17.15
N LEU A 60 6.25 15.65 -16.17
CA LEU A 60 5.55 15.70 -14.89
C LEU A 60 4.93 17.10 -14.66
N TYR A 61 3.63 17.13 -14.39
CA TYR A 61 2.92 18.27 -13.82
C TYR A 61 2.58 18.00 -12.35
N GLU A 62 2.73 19.02 -11.51
CA GLU A 62 2.42 18.97 -10.08
C GLU A 62 1.14 19.77 -9.84
N GLY A 63 0.15 19.16 -9.19
CA GLY A 63 -1.05 19.85 -8.74
C GLY A 63 -0.91 20.34 -7.30
N ASP A 64 -1.72 21.34 -6.96
CA ASP A 64 -1.69 22.00 -5.66
C ASP A 64 -1.94 21.03 -4.49
N TYR A 65 -1.25 21.26 -3.37
CA TYR A 65 -1.48 20.54 -2.12
C TYR A 65 -2.47 21.31 -1.23
N GLU A 66 -3.75 20.98 -1.37
CA GLU A 66 -4.86 21.71 -0.74
C GLU A 66 -5.75 20.76 0.11
N PRO A 67 -5.24 20.25 1.25
CA PRO A 67 -5.95 19.26 2.05
C PRO A 67 -7.34 19.72 2.53
N GLU A 68 -7.55 21.02 2.66
CA GLU A 68 -8.81 21.66 3.05
C GLU A 68 -9.94 21.32 2.07
N LYS A 69 -9.66 21.29 0.76
CA LYS A 69 -10.67 20.94 -0.27
C LYS A 69 -11.26 19.56 -0.05
N PHE A 70 -10.42 18.61 0.36
CA PHE A 70 -10.91 17.27 0.69
C PHE A 70 -11.77 17.30 1.96
N LEU A 71 -11.32 17.98 3.01
CA LEU A 71 -12.05 18.07 4.27
C LEU A 71 -13.43 18.71 4.07
N GLU A 72 -13.51 19.78 3.29
CA GLU A 72 -14.77 20.43 2.90
C GLU A 72 -15.71 19.50 2.17
N ARG A 73 -15.20 18.72 1.22
CA ARG A 73 -15.99 17.77 0.44
C ARG A 73 -16.63 16.67 1.31
N ILE A 74 -15.99 16.36 2.44
CA ILE A 74 -16.48 15.34 3.38
C ILE A 74 -17.12 15.95 4.64
N LYS A 75 -17.43 17.26 4.67
CA LYS A 75 -18.24 17.85 5.74
C LYS A 75 -19.66 17.30 5.66
N GLY A 76 -20.20 16.77 6.76
CA GLY A 76 -21.58 16.27 6.88
C GLY A 76 -21.69 14.85 7.48
N GLU A 77 -22.82 14.59 8.16
CA GLU A 77 -23.08 13.37 8.96
C GLU A 77 -23.13 12.06 8.15
N ASN A 78 -23.38 12.16 6.84
CA ASN A 78 -23.52 11.00 5.93
C ASN A 78 -22.20 10.46 5.37
N ASN A 79 -21.04 11.00 5.74
CA ASN A 79 -19.73 10.55 5.26
C ASN A 79 -19.25 9.30 6.00
N SER A 80 -19.96 8.19 5.80
CA SER A 80 -19.82 6.92 6.53
C SER A 80 -18.35 6.56 6.81
N LEU A 81 -18.00 6.59 8.10
CA LEU A 81 -16.64 6.44 8.60
C LEU A 81 -16.13 4.99 8.58
N LYS A 82 -16.99 3.99 8.35
CA LYS A 82 -16.58 2.57 8.35
C LYS A 82 -17.03 1.83 7.10
N ARG A 83 -16.13 0.97 6.59
CA ARG A 83 -16.58 -0.21 5.84
C ARG A 83 -17.35 -1.10 6.82
N PRO A 84 -18.44 -1.74 6.40
CA PRO A 84 -19.15 -2.71 7.22
C PRO A 84 -18.19 -3.85 7.57
N GLU A 85 -18.27 -4.36 8.78
CA GLU A 85 -17.62 -5.62 9.11
C GLU A 85 -18.21 -6.72 8.22
N GLY A 86 -17.36 -7.50 7.55
CA GLY A 86 -17.82 -8.59 6.67
C GLY A 86 -17.75 -8.37 5.15
N GLY A 87 -17.01 -7.36 4.64
CA GLY A 87 -16.45 -7.40 3.28
C GLY A 87 -17.41 -7.31 2.08
N SER A 88 -18.74 -7.25 2.29
CA SER A 88 -19.73 -7.13 1.22
C SER A 88 -20.67 -5.95 1.45
N ARG A 89 -20.22 -4.73 1.12
CA ARG A 89 -21.11 -3.70 0.58
C ARG A 89 -20.49 -3.24 -0.75
N LYS A 90 -21.27 -3.28 -1.82
CA LYS A 90 -20.91 -2.69 -3.11
C LYS A 90 -20.47 -1.24 -2.86
N GLY A 91 -19.26 -0.88 -3.28
CA GLY A 91 -18.76 0.49 -3.25
C GLY A 91 -17.78 0.82 -2.10
N SER A 92 -17.03 1.90 -2.29
CA SER A 92 -16.13 2.47 -1.28
C SER A 92 -16.92 3.25 -0.22
N PRO A 93 -16.40 3.45 1.02
CA PRO A 93 -16.98 4.42 1.95
C PRO A 93 -17.11 5.79 1.27
N ASN A 94 -18.14 6.60 1.62
CA ASN A 94 -18.43 7.85 0.90
C ASN A 94 -17.21 8.78 0.80
N ARG A 95 -16.44 8.93 1.89
CA ARG A 95 -15.18 9.69 1.90
C ARG A 95 -14.18 9.25 0.82
N CYS A 96 -14.12 7.96 0.51
CA CYS A 96 -13.22 7.40 -0.49
C CYS A 96 -13.72 7.66 -1.90
N TYR A 97 -15.05 7.61 -2.11
CA TYR A 97 -15.70 8.00 -3.35
C TYR A 97 -15.42 9.48 -3.65
N GLU A 98 -15.72 10.38 -2.71
CA GLU A 98 -15.47 11.82 -2.85
C GLU A 98 -13.99 12.13 -3.07
N CYS A 99 -13.08 11.39 -2.42
CA CYS A 99 -11.65 11.53 -2.66
C CYS A 99 -11.24 11.15 -4.09
N MET A 100 -11.82 10.09 -4.66
CA MET A 100 -11.57 9.72 -6.06
C MET A 100 -12.19 10.74 -7.02
N LYS A 101 -13.39 11.23 -6.70
CA LYS A 101 -14.11 12.25 -7.47
C LYS A 101 -13.34 13.55 -7.55
N LEU A 102 -12.89 14.10 -6.42
CA LEU A 102 -12.05 15.30 -6.36
C LEU A 102 -10.81 15.20 -7.26
N ARG A 103 -10.15 14.04 -7.25
CA ARG A 103 -8.95 13.80 -8.07
C ARG A 103 -9.29 13.73 -9.56
N LEU A 104 -10.36 13.02 -9.93
CA LEU A 104 -10.79 12.89 -11.32
C LEU A 104 -11.33 14.19 -11.90
N GLU A 105 -12.07 14.98 -11.12
CA GLU A 105 -12.54 16.33 -11.48
C GLU A 105 -11.37 17.24 -11.84
N LYS A 106 -10.38 17.37 -10.95
CA LYS A 106 -9.18 18.19 -11.22
C LYS A 106 -8.38 17.64 -12.40
N THR A 107 -8.25 16.32 -12.53
CA THR A 107 -7.54 15.71 -13.66
C THR A 107 -8.22 16.03 -14.99
N LYS A 108 -9.54 15.91 -15.09
CA LYS A 108 -10.29 16.27 -16.31
C LYS A 108 -10.11 17.76 -16.64
N ALA A 109 -10.19 18.63 -15.63
CA ALA A 109 -10.00 20.07 -15.80
C ALA A 109 -8.59 20.41 -16.33
N GLU A 110 -7.53 19.84 -15.76
CA GLU A 110 -6.15 20.04 -16.24
C GLU A 110 -5.93 19.44 -17.63
N THR A 111 -6.54 18.29 -17.92
CA THR A 111 -6.48 17.66 -19.25
C THR A 111 -7.06 18.61 -20.31
N LYS A 112 -8.22 19.23 -20.03
CA LYS A 112 -8.84 20.23 -20.91
C LYS A 112 -7.98 21.49 -21.04
N ARG A 113 -7.48 22.02 -19.92
CA ARG A 113 -6.62 23.22 -19.89
C ARG A 113 -5.34 23.06 -20.71
N LEU A 114 -4.78 21.85 -20.72
CA LEU A 114 -3.55 21.51 -21.44
C LEU A 114 -3.80 20.91 -22.84
N ASN A 115 -5.04 20.93 -23.32
CA ASN A 115 -5.45 20.46 -24.66
C ASN A 115 -5.10 18.99 -24.96
N PHE A 116 -5.12 18.12 -23.95
CA PHE A 116 -5.07 16.67 -24.16
C PHE A 116 -6.45 16.16 -24.55
N SER A 117 -6.54 15.16 -25.42
CA SER A 117 -7.81 14.52 -25.80
C SER A 117 -8.19 13.34 -24.91
N LEU A 118 -7.22 12.78 -24.19
CA LEU A 118 -7.36 11.57 -23.39
C LEU A 118 -6.73 11.73 -22.01
N TYR A 119 -7.42 11.22 -21.00
CA TYR A 119 -6.87 11.09 -19.66
C TYR A 119 -7.18 9.75 -19.02
N SER A 120 -6.37 9.37 -18.03
CA SER A 120 -6.57 8.17 -17.22
C SER A 120 -6.08 8.40 -15.79
N THR A 121 -6.12 7.36 -14.96
CA THR A 121 -5.76 7.44 -13.55
C THR A 121 -5.08 6.17 -13.04
N THR A 122 -4.00 6.34 -12.27
CA THR A 122 -3.35 5.21 -11.58
C THR A 122 -4.19 4.62 -10.45
N LEU A 123 -5.34 5.21 -10.10
CA LEU A 123 -6.29 4.60 -9.15
C LEU A 123 -6.75 3.21 -9.61
N LEU A 124 -6.72 2.95 -10.92
CA LEU A 124 -7.00 1.64 -11.52
C LEU A 124 -5.91 0.59 -11.23
N ALA A 125 -4.72 0.98 -10.77
CA ALA A 125 -3.69 0.04 -10.29
C ALA A 125 -3.87 -0.35 -8.81
N SER A 126 -4.53 0.49 -8.01
CA SER A 126 -4.58 0.35 -6.56
C SER A 126 -5.57 -0.72 -6.09
N PRO A 127 -5.17 -1.82 -5.43
CA PRO A 127 -6.10 -2.88 -4.99
C PRO A 127 -7.17 -2.39 -4.00
N ARG A 128 -6.98 -1.21 -3.40
CA ARG A 128 -7.89 -0.61 -2.42
C ARG A 128 -9.00 0.23 -3.06
N LYS A 129 -8.93 0.50 -4.37
CA LYS A 129 -9.87 1.36 -5.09
C LYS A 129 -10.82 0.54 -5.95
N SER A 130 -12.09 0.92 -5.96
CA SER A 130 -13.14 0.26 -6.72
C SER A 130 -13.10 0.71 -8.18
N HIS A 131 -12.99 -0.23 -9.12
CA HIS A 131 -13.06 0.10 -10.55
C HIS A 131 -14.45 0.58 -10.95
N SER A 132 -15.51 0.02 -10.35
CA SER A 132 -16.89 0.45 -10.63
C SER A 132 -17.09 1.90 -10.22
N ASP A 133 -16.64 2.29 -9.03
CA ASP A 133 -16.77 3.67 -8.54
C ASP A 133 -15.99 4.64 -9.43
N ILE A 134 -14.77 4.26 -9.86
CA ILE A 134 -13.94 5.09 -10.76
C ILE A 134 -14.64 5.29 -12.10
N LEU A 135 -15.19 4.22 -12.68
CA LEU A 135 -15.92 4.27 -13.94
C LEU A 135 -17.21 5.09 -13.81
N GLU A 136 -17.95 4.92 -12.72
CA GLU A 136 -19.15 5.71 -12.42
C GLU A 136 -18.83 7.20 -12.32
N ILE A 137 -17.82 7.57 -11.53
CA ILE A 137 -17.35 8.95 -11.43
C ILE A 137 -16.93 9.48 -12.81
N ALA A 138 -16.12 8.74 -13.56
CA ALA A 138 -15.67 9.17 -14.89
C ALA A 138 -16.84 9.35 -15.86
N ASN A 139 -17.86 8.49 -15.80
CA ASN A 139 -19.06 8.60 -16.61
C ASN A 139 -19.88 9.85 -16.24
N ASN A 140 -20.04 10.11 -14.93
CA ASN A 140 -20.77 11.27 -14.41
C ASN A 140 -20.07 12.59 -14.73
N LEU A 141 -18.75 12.58 -14.92
CA LEU A 141 -18.01 13.75 -15.39
C LEU A 141 -18.25 14.06 -16.87
N GLY A 142 -18.95 13.20 -17.61
CA GLY A 142 -19.33 13.42 -19.01
C GLY A 142 -18.54 12.52 -19.97
N LYS A 143 -19.18 11.42 -20.42
CA LYS A 143 -18.64 10.44 -21.39
C LYS A 143 -18.34 11.05 -22.77
N GLU A 144 -19.06 12.09 -23.17
CA GLU A 144 -19.05 12.62 -24.55
C GLU A 144 -18.34 13.98 -24.70
N GLU A 145 -17.73 14.50 -23.64
CA GLU A 145 -16.95 15.73 -23.72
C GLU A 145 -15.47 15.44 -23.96
N ASN A 146 -14.84 16.22 -24.85
CA ASN A 146 -13.39 16.28 -24.94
C ASN A 146 -12.85 16.98 -23.67
N PRO A 147 -12.03 16.33 -22.83
CA PRO A 147 -11.31 15.07 -23.04
C PRO A 147 -12.02 13.80 -22.57
N SER A 148 -11.77 12.69 -23.27
CA SER A 148 -12.35 11.37 -22.95
C SER A 148 -11.53 10.57 -21.93
N PHE A 149 -12.21 9.86 -21.03
CA PHE A 149 -11.56 8.99 -20.05
C PHE A 149 -11.19 7.63 -20.66
N LYS A 150 -9.91 7.25 -20.57
CA LYS A 150 -9.40 5.94 -20.96
C LYS A 150 -9.30 5.01 -19.75
N TYR A 151 -10.18 4.01 -19.71
CA TYR A 151 -10.07 2.92 -18.75
C TYR A 151 -9.00 1.89 -19.18
N VAL A 152 -8.12 1.53 -18.24
CA VAL A 152 -7.18 0.42 -18.39
C VAL A 152 -7.10 -0.34 -17.06
N ASN A 153 -7.35 -1.65 -17.09
CA ASN A 153 -7.17 -2.48 -15.90
C ASN A 153 -5.68 -2.75 -15.66
N PHE A 154 -5.02 -1.89 -14.88
CA PHE A 154 -3.60 -2.06 -14.60
C PHE A 154 -3.28 -3.27 -13.71
N ARG A 155 -4.29 -3.89 -13.06
CA ARG A 155 -4.12 -5.07 -12.18
C ARG A 155 -4.07 -6.40 -12.94
N SER A 156 -4.62 -6.45 -14.15
CA SER A 156 -4.64 -7.66 -15.00
C SER A 156 -3.22 -8.14 -15.37
N ASN A 157 -3.08 -9.33 -15.96
CA ASN A 157 -1.83 -9.81 -16.55
C ASN A 157 -0.61 -9.62 -15.63
N ASN A 158 -0.70 -10.10 -14.39
CA ASN A 158 0.35 -9.97 -13.37
C ASN A 158 0.77 -8.53 -12.99
N GLY A 159 -0.06 -7.53 -13.25
CA GLY A 159 0.25 -6.12 -12.99
C GLY A 159 0.64 -5.82 -11.53
N VAL A 160 -0.03 -6.46 -10.56
CA VAL A 160 0.30 -6.31 -9.14
C VAL A 160 1.70 -6.86 -8.81
N HIS A 161 2.06 -7.98 -9.43
CA HIS A 161 3.38 -8.59 -9.26
C HIS A 161 4.47 -7.73 -9.93
N MET A 162 4.21 -7.26 -11.16
CA MET A 162 5.12 -6.34 -11.86
C MET A 162 5.36 -5.05 -11.06
N ALA A 163 4.31 -4.45 -10.47
CA ALA A 163 4.47 -3.29 -9.60
C ALA A 163 5.40 -3.58 -8.41
N ALA A 164 5.29 -4.77 -7.80
CA ALA A 164 6.16 -5.18 -6.70
C ALA A 164 7.63 -5.35 -7.14
N ILE A 165 7.86 -5.96 -8.31
CA ILE A 165 9.19 -6.09 -8.91
C ILE A 165 9.77 -4.70 -9.18
N LEU A 166 9.06 -3.83 -9.90
CA LEU A 166 9.55 -2.49 -10.27
C LEU A 166 9.85 -1.64 -9.03
N CYS A 167 8.99 -1.69 -8.00
CA CYS A 167 9.26 -0.99 -6.75
C CYS A 167 10.56 -1.49 -6.10
N LYS A 168 10.82 -2.79 -6.12
CA LYS A 168 12.06 -3.37 -5.58
C LYS A 168 13.26 -2.95 -6.42
N THR A 169 13.17 -3.07 -7.74
CA THR A 169 14.24 -2.74 -8.69
C THR A 169 14.68 -1.29 -8.57
N TYR A 170 13.73 -0.35 -8.51
CA TYR A 170 14.04 1.08 -8.44
C TYR A 170 14.11 1.61 -7.01
N ASN A 171 14.05 0.74 -6.00
CA ASN A 171 14.01 1.11 -4.58
C ASN A 171 12.97 2.21 -4.30
N ILE A 172 11.73 1.98 -4.73
CA ILE A 172 10.61 2.92 -4.57
C ILE A 172 9.98 2.72 -3.20
N TYR A 173 9.78 3.81 -2.48
CA TYR A 173 9.05 3.79 -1.22
C TYR A 173 7.62 3.29 -1.41
N ARG A 174 7.23 2.31 -0.57
CA ARG A 174 5.89 1.72 -0.54
C ARG A 174 5.18 2.11 0.75
N GLN A 175 4.15 2.94 0.60
CA GLN A 175 3.27 3.34 1.69
C GLN A 175 2.46 2.17 2.29
N ASN A 176 2.19 2.24 3.59
CA ASN A 176 1.35 1.29 4.33
C ASN A 176 -0.14 1.68 4.41
N TYR A 177 -0.49 2.95 4.14
CA TYR A 177 -1.85 3.49 4.16
C TYR A 177 -2.19 4.23 2.86
N CYS A 178 -3.49 4.51 2.63
CA CYS A 178 -3.96 5.11 1.36
C CYS A 178 -3.42 6.54 1.14
N GLY A 179 -3.03 7.24 2.21
CA GLY A 179 -2.55 8.62 2.18
C GLY A 179 -3.38 9.56 3.04
N CYS A 180 -4.65 9.27 3.35
CA CYS A 180 -5.46 10.17 4.17
C CYS A 180 -5.34 9.90 5.68
N SER A 181 -5.65 10.92 6.49
CA SER A 181 -5.67 10.86 7.96
C SER A 181 -6.56 9.72 8.49
N PHE A 182 -7.72 9.50 7.88
CA PHE A 182 -8.61 8.38 8.22
C PHE A 182 -7.93 7.01 8.05
N SER A 183 -7.32 6.79 6.89
CA SER A 183 -6.63 5.52 6.60
C SER A 183 -5.39 5.33 7.48
N LEU A 184 -4.74 6.42 7.89
CA LEU A 184 -3.63 6.40 8.84
C LEU A 184 -4.11 5.97 10.23
N ASN A 185 -5.19 6.57 10.72
CA ASN A 185 -5.77 6.24 12.02
C ASN A 185 -6.31 4.80 12.06
N GLU A 186 -6.97 4.35 10.99
CA GLU A 186 -7.38 2.95 10.82
C GLU A 186 -6.17 2.02 10.90
N SER A 187 -5.08 2.33 10.18
CA SER A 187 -3.85 1.53 10.19
C SER A 187 -3.22 1.46 11.59
N LYS A 188 -3.17 2.58 12.32
CA LYS A 188 -2.64 2.63 13.69
C LYS A 188 -3.47 1.77 14.64
N ARG A 189 -4.80 1.90 14.56
CA ARG A 189 -5.72 1.11 15.39
C ARG A 189 -5.57 -0.39 15.12
N TYR A 190 -5.54 -0.82 13.86
CA TYR A 190 -5.33 -2.23 13.52
C TYR A 190 -3.98 -2.76 13.99
N GLU A 191 -2.93 -1.92 13.96
CA GLU A 191 -1.62 -2.28 14.48
C GLU A 191 -1.64 -2.48 16.00
N GLU A 192 -2.30 -1.59 16.72
CA GLU A 192 -2.44 -1.68 18.17
C GLU A 192 -3.28 -2.88 18.60
N GLU A 193 -4.44 -3.09 17.98
CA GLU A 193 -5.27 -4.28 18.18
C GLU A 193 -4.50 -5.57 17.89
N SER A 194 -3.70 -5.60 16.81
CA SER A 194 -2.85 -6.76 16.52
C SER A 194 -1.75 -6.94 17.58
N LYS A 195 -1.13 -5.87 18.05
CA LYS A 195 -0.10 -5.91 19.09
C LYS A 195 -0.68 -6.48 20.39
N GLN A 196 -1.80 -5.95 20.86
CA GLN A 196 -2.50 -6.43 22.05
C GLN A 196 -2.93 -7.90 21.92
N LYS A 197 -3.50 -8.28 20.77
CA LYS A 197 -3.88 -9.68 20.51
C LYS A 197 -2.67 -10.62 20.53
N ASN A 198 -1.56 -10.24 19.87
CA ASN A 198 -0.36 -11.09 19.89
C ASN A 198 0.26 -11.17 21.28
N TYR A 199 0.23 -10.08 22.06
CA TYR A 199 0.69 -10.07 23.45
C TYR A 199 -0.13 -11.07 24.29
N LYS A 200 -1.46 -10.95 24.26
CA LYS A 200 -2.35 -11.86 24.99
C LYS A 200 -2.12 -13.32 24.63
N ASN A 201 -2.06 -13.64 23.33
CA ASN A 201 -1.78 -15.01 22.88
C ASN A 201 -0.40 -15.51 23.33
N LEU A 202 0.58 -14.61 23.50
CA LEU A 202 1.90 -14.96 24.00
C LEU A 202 1.87 -15.25 25.50
N VAL A 203 1.10 -14.47 26.27
CA VAL A 203 0.87 -14.72 27.70
C VAL A 203 0.27 -16.10 27.92
N GLU A 204 -0.73 -16.46 27.12
CA GLU A 204 -1.37 -17.79 27.16
C GLU A 204 -0.39 -18.92 26.80
N LEU A 205 0.63 -18.64 25.97
CA LEU A 205 1.61 -19.63 25.53
C LEU A 205 2.79 -19.81 26.49
N ILE A 206 3.34 -18.73 27.05
CA ILE A 206 4.62 -18.73 27.78
C ILE A 206 4.58 -18.05 29.15
N SER A 207 3.41 -17.75 29.71
CA SER A 207 3.22 -16.91 30.90
C SER A 207 3.50 -15.41 30.70
N GLU A 208 2.99 -14.59 31.62
CA GLU A 208 3.15 -13.14 31.63
C GLU A 208 4.63 -12.73 31.76
N GLU A 209 5.39 -13.36 32.65
CA GLU A 209 6.79 -13.02 32.94
C GLU A 209 7.68 -13.20 31.69
N LEU A 210 7.61 -14.37 31.04
CA LEU A 210 8.40 -14.60 29.83
C LEU A 210 7.89 -13.75 28.66
N THR A 211 6.58 -13.47 28.60
CA THR A 211 6.02 -12.58 27.58
C THR A 211 6.61 -11.18 27.70
N GLN A 212 6.64 -10.59 28.90
CA GLN A 212 7.26 -9.27 29.12
C GLN A 212 8.74 -9.27 28.69
N LYS A 213 9.47 -10.34 28.98
CA LYS A 213 10.88 -10.50 28.60
C LYS A 213 11.11 -10.53 27.09
N TYR A 214 10.26 -11.24 26.33
CA TYR A 214 10.49 -11.50 24.91
C TYR A 214 9.67 -10.62 23.96
N PHE A 215 8.58 -10.00 24.41
CA PHE A 215 7.75 -9.16 23.54
C PHE A 215 8.44 -7.89 23.06
N LYS A 216 9.56 -7.49 23.67
CA LYS A 216 10.48 -6.47 23.14
C LYS A 216 11.00 -6.77 21.72
N TYR A 217 10.91 -8.03 21.27
CA TYR A 217 11.26 -8.47 19.93
C TYR A 217 10.09 -8.42 18.92
N TYR A 218 8.91 -7.91 19.34
CA TYR A 218 7.76 -7.74 18.45
C TYR A 218 8.11 -6.84 17.26
N LYS A 219 7.93 -7.35 16.04
CA LYS A 219 8.25 -6.73 14.75
C LYS A 219 9.70 -6.23 14.61
N LYS A 220 10.65 -6.79 15.38
CA LYS A 220 12.06 -6.42 15.23
C LYS A 220 12.59 -6.84 13.87
N ASP A 221 13.49 -6.04 13.29
CA ASP A 221 14.05 -6.31 11.96
C ASP A 221 14.84 -7.62 11.91
N LEU A 222 15.62 -7.89 12.97
CA LEU A 222 16.43 -9.09 13.10
C LEU A 222 16.23 -9.71 14.49
N LEU A 223 15.88 -10.99 14.50
CA LEU A 223 15.82 -11.84 15.68
C LEU A 223 16.84 -12.97 15.57
N ARG A 224 17.66 -13.17 16.60
CA ARG A 224 18.75 -14.16 16.60
C ARG A 224 18.42 -15.33 17.53
N ILE A 225 18.60 -16.54 17.03
CA ILE A 225 18.44 -17.77 17.80
C ILE A 225 19.80 -18.49 17.81
N PRO A 226 20.43 -18.70 18.97
CA PRO A 226 19.86 -18.61 20.32
C PRO A 226 20.05 -17.27 21.09
N GLN A 227 20.72 -16.26 20.52
CA GLN A 227 21.19 -15.09 21.28
C GLN A 227 20.06 -14.20 21.85
N ASP A 228 19.00 -13.95 21.08
CA ASP A 228 17.86 -13.15 21.52
C ASP A 228 16.80 -14.05 22.19
N ILE A 229 16.58 -15.25 21.63
CA ILE A 229 15.63 -16.26 22.10
C ILE A 229 16.37 -17.59 22.29
N PRO A 230 16.42 -18.14 23.52
CA PRO A 230 17.07 -19.42 23.77
C PRO A 230 16.45 -20.59 22.98
N ALA A 231 17.28 -21.50 22.47
CA ALA A 231 16.82 -22.71 21.77
C ALA A 231 15.86 -23.54 22.63
N LYS A 232 16.20 -23.73 23.90
CA LYS A 232 15.37 -24.44 24.89
C LYS A 232 13.95 -23.89 25.02
N LEU A 233 13.75 -22.58 24.82
CA LEU A 233 12.39 -22.03 24.80
C LEU A 233 11.63 -22.59 23.60
N LEU A 234 12.23 -22.57 22.41
CA LEU A 234 11.62 -23.06 21.17
C LEU A 234 11.42 -24.57 21.17
N GLU A 235 12.27 -25.35 21.86
CA GLU A 235 12.05 -26.77 22.08
C GLU A 235 10.74 -27.03 22.84
N ASN A 236 10.47 -26.21 23.88
CA ASN A 236 9.27 -26.35 24.70
C ASN A 236 8.00 -25.86 24.00
N VAL A 237 8.07 -24.73 23.28
CA VAL A 237 6.89 -24.03 22.75
C VAL A 237 6.79 -24.07 21.23
N GLY A 238 7.76 -24.65 20.54
CA GLY A 238 7.81 -24.72 19.08
C GLY A 238 8.01 -23.37 18.37
N LEU A 239 8.17 -23.43 17.04
CA LEU A 239 8.34 -22.24 16.20
C LEU A 239 7.12 -21.32 16.15
N HIS A 240 5.93 -21.83 16.51
CA HIS A 240 4.69 -21.04 16.45
C HIS A 240 4.74 -19.81 17.39
N PHE A 241 5.55 -19.84 18.45
CA PHE A 241 5.90 -18.68 19.27
C PHE A 241 6.33 -17.47 18.44
N LEU A 242 7.14 -17.69 17.40
CA LEU A 242 7.67 -16.62 16.55
C LEU A 242 6.57 -15.87 15.77
N LYS A 243 5.40 -16.49 15.55
CA LYS A 243 4.28 -15.85 14.83
C LYS A 243 3.65 -14.71 15.62
N TYR A 244 3.81 -14.69 16.94
CA TYR A 244 3.33 -13.62 17.81
C TYR A 244 4.33 -12.47 17.89
N LEU A 245 5.63 -12.76 17.75
CA LEU A 245 6.68 -11.73 17.65
C LEU A 245 6.76 -11.12 16.25
N LYS A 246 6.55 -11.88 15.17
CA LYS A 246 6.60 -11.41 13.77
C LYS A 246 7.88 -10.65 13.37
N PRO A 247 9.09 -11.15 13.68
CA PRO A 247 10.33 -10.50 13.23
C PRO A 247 10.45 -10.49 11.70
N GLN A 248 11.11 -9.49 11.11
CA GLN A 248 11.29 -9.46 9.65
C GLN A 248 12.23 -10.56 9.16
N ILE A 249 13.33 -10.78 9.88
CA ILE A 249 14.34 -11.80 9.61
C ILE A 249 14.62 -12.57 10.91
N ILE A 250 14.65 -13.89 10.79
CA ILE A 250 15.10 -14.81 11.84
C ILE A 250 16.46 -15.35 11.43
N LEU A 251 17.50 -15.02 12.19
CA LEU A 251 18.83 -15.57 12.01
C LEU A 251 19.01 -16.74 12.99
N MET A 252 19.11 -17.95 12.47
CA MET A 252 19.05 -19.19 13.26
C MET A 252 20.31 -20.03 13.02
N LYS A 253 20.95 -20.50 14.09
CA LYS A 253 22.10 -21.40 13.96
C LYS A 253 21.67 -22.70 13.27
N LYS A 254 22.47 -23.22 12.33
CA LYS A 254 22.13 -24.42 11.55
C LYS A 254 21.73 -25.63 12.39
N GLU A 255 22.47 -25.90 13.47
CA GLU A 255 22.21 -27.03 14.37
C GLU A 255 20.79 -26.95 14.97
N ILE A 256 20.41 -25.79 15.51
CA ILE A 256 19.06 -25.56 16.08
C ILE A 256 17.98 -25.61 14.99
N ALA A 257 18.29 -25.16 13.78
CA ALA A 257 17.35 -25.15 12.67
C ALA A 257 16.97 -26.57 12.22
N GLN A 258 17.89 -27.51 12.30
CA GLN A 258 17.67 -28.92 11.95
C GLN A 258 16.58 -29.56 12.83
N ASP A 259 16.52 -29.21 14.12
CA ASP A 259 15.50 -29.68 15.06
C ASP A 259 14.07 -29.30 14.62
N PHE A 260 13.93 -28.27 13.80
CA PHE A 260 12.65 -27.80 13.25
C PHE A 260 12.48 -28.07 11.76
N ASN A 261 13.27 -28.97 11.17
CA ASN A 261 13.26 -29.30 9.74
C ASN A 261 13.54 -28.09 8.82
N ILE A 262 14.31 -27.11 9.30
CA ILE A 262 14.73 -25.95 8.51
C ILE A 262 16.15 -26.20 7.99
N VAL A 263 16.23 -26.60 6.72
CA VAL A 263 17.51 -27.00 6.08
C VAL A 263 18.14 -25.94 5.17
N THR A 264 17.39 -24.89 4.79
CA THR A 264 17.91 -23.83 3.89
C THR A 264 17.48 -22.44 4.34
N SER A 265 18.20 -21.42 3.88
CA SER A 265 17.79 -20.03 4.07
C SER A 265 16.64 -19.70 3.12
N SER A 266 15.42 -19.56 3.64
CA SER A 266 14.22 -19.34 2.83
C SER A 266 13.08 -18.67 3.62
N ARG A 267 11.92 -18.50 2.99
CA ARG A 267 10.68 -18.11 3.68
C ARG A 267 9.91 -19.36 4.10
N TYR A 268 9.69 -19.50 5.40
CA TYR A 268 8.98 -20.63 6.00
C TYR A 268 7.60 -20.20 6.47
N LYS A 269 6.61 -21.08 6.26
CA LYS A 269 5.26 -20.91 6.79
C LYS A 269 5.24 -21.42 8.24
N ILE A 270 4.91 -20.52 9.16
CA ILE A 270 4.73 -20.79 10.59
C ILE A 270 3.26 -20.49 10.87
N ASP A 271 2.44 -21.53 10.85
CA ASP A 271 0.97 -21.45 10.86
C ASP A 271 0.41 -20.52 9.76
N ASN A 272 -0.23 -19.42 10.16
CA ASN A 272 -0.80 -18.39 9.28
C ASN A 272 0.19 -17.25 8.98
N TRP A 273 1.41 -17.33 9.49
CA TRP A 273 2.47 -16.34 9.28
C TRP A 273 3.59 -16.91 8.40
N LYS A 274 4.32 -16.05 7.69
CA LYS A 274 5.50 -16.43 6.89
C LYS A 274 6.70 -15.61 7.34
N GLY A 275 7.70 -16.28 7.92
CA GLY A 275 8.95 -15.67 8.36
C GLY A 275 10.09 -15.93 7.37
N LYS A 276 11.01 -14.97 7.20
CA LYS A 276 12.27 -15.20 6.48
C LYS A 276 13.29 -15.74 7.48
N VAL A 277 13.76 -16.97 7.25
CA VAL A 277 14.79 -17.60 8.08
C VAL A 277 16.10 -17.61 7.29
N ILE A 278 17.17 -17.16 7.93
CA ILE A 278 18.54 -17.21 7.42
C ILE A 278 19.32 -18.11 8.36
N LEU A 279 19.95 -19.13 7.80
CA LEU A 279 20.81 -20.04 8.51
C LEU A 279 22.24 -19.51 8.52
N TRP A 280 22.91 -19.61 9.67
CA TRP A 280 24.34 -19.36 9.81
C TRP A 280 25.03 -20.54 10.48
#